data_AF-A0A559LYD1-F1
#
_entry.id   AF-A0A559LYD1-F1
#
_cell.length_a   1.000
_cell.length_b   1.000
_cell.length_c   1.000
_cell.angle_alpha   90.00
_cell.angle_beta   90.00
_cell.angle_gamma   90.00
#
_symmetry.space_group_name_H-M   'P 1'
#
loop_
_entity.id
_entity.type
_entity.pdbx_description
1 polymer ?
#
loop_
_entity_poly.entity_id
_entity_poly.type
_entity_poly.pdbx_seq_one_letter_code
_entity_poly.pdbx_strand_id
1 'polypeptide(L)'
;MASSLRKRLMKDIAELQSKPYPNITLHVQDDDITEACLILNVEEGYGPMHLTVAFPANYPLSPPRIQMNSNVKHPNIYGSYICASILNTKEGYTPAYTLKGIAIQLLSFFSSEKVEQIGGRHSVDLTRYRNTQQHTRYILDECVCEKCKFGVARSSTGNSIFVAATPTTVHSSGTPELGIGNWPTPRESAVSGKGLAGETQISPEVVQSPAKAPATKAPSRIQDARIPDEILLMFCENLETEDLMVFAEAWDRIGEVVTKYDVIRTRELQCFVLKKDYTAKDIKLGVGVSVTERGRYGFFESEFDLLSHEGYKDHRIRTSVQGVPFQRWLPLPLSYGHWRKVQGDVSRSLDTLAGQAKLGSYTPLVQVIYHFMNDVVVKLNQQASDFPPEFNPRHQARSTLTHASEKAIESYFHLFHLLLCLATSEPGIIN
;
A
#
# COMPACT_ATOMS: atom_id res chain seq x y z
N MET A 1 -22.37 -7.24 -2.81
CA MET A 1 -21.16 -6.49 -2.38
C MET A 1 -19.93 -7.25 -2.83
N ALA A 2 -18.90 -6.57 -3.35
CA ALA A 2 -17.63 -7.21 -3.69
C ALA A 2 -16.93 -7.78 -2.45
N SER A 3 -16.28 -8.95 -2.57
CA SER A 3 -15.45 -9.53 -1.51
C SER A 3 -14.33 -8.56 -1.10
N SER A 4 -13.85 -8.67 0.13
CA SER A 4 -12.73 -7.85 0.64
C SER A 4 -11.45 -8.00 -0.18
N LEU A 5 -11.15 -9.21 -0.65
CA LEU A 5 -10.02 -9.50 -1.54
C LEU A 5 -10.19 -8.79 -2.88
N ARG A 6 -11.39 -8.78 -3.46
CA ARG A 6 -11.67 -8.00 -4.69
C ARG A 6 -11.51 -6.50 -4.45
N LYS A 7 -11.95 -5.99 -3.30
CA LYS A 7 -11.73 -4.57 -2.92
C LYS A 7 -10.24 -4.25 -2.78
N ARG A 8 -9.44 -5.18 -2.22
CA ARG A 8 -7.99 -5.06 -2.13
C ARG A 8 -7.34 -5.00 -3.52
N LEU A 9 -7.72 -5.88 -4.45
CA LEU A 9 -7.24 -5.84 -5.83
C LEU A 9 -7.56 -4.50 -6.51
N MET A 10 -8.81 -4.03 -6.42
CA MET A 10 -9.20 -2.73 -7.01
C MET A 10 -8.43 -1.56 -6.41
N LYS A 11 -8.14 -1.59 -5.09
CA LYS A 11 -7.31 -0.57 -4.43
C LYS A 11 -5.88 -0.56 -4.98
N ASP A 12 -5.27 -1.73 -5.13
CA ASP A 12 -3.90 -1.86 -5.64
C ASP A 12 -3.79 -1.44 -7.12
N ILE A 13 -4.79 -1.76 -7.95
CA ILE A 13 -4.88 -1.28 -9.33
C ILE A 13 -5.02 0.24 -9.37
N ALA A 14 -5.96 0.80 -8.60
CA ALA A 14 -6.21 2.23 -8.54
C ALA A 14 -4.98 3.00 -8.06
N GLU A 15 -4.23 2.47 -7.08
CA GLU A 15 -2.97 3.04 -6.61
C GLU A 15 -1.98 3.22 -7.77
N LEU A 16 -1.78 2.18 -8.59
CA LEU A 16 -0.82 2.26 -9.70
C LEU A 16 -1.30 3.14 -10.86
N GLN A 17 -2.60 3.17 -11.14
CA GLN A 17 -3.15 3.97 -12.23
C GLN A 17 -3.25 5.46 -11.89
N SER A 18 -3.63 5.79 -10.65
CA SER A 18 -3.75 7.18 -10.20
C SER A 18 -2.40 7.84 -9.89
N LYS A 19 -1.42 7.04 -9.46
CA LYS A 19 -0.07 7.49 -9.11
C LYS A 19 0.98 6.59 -9.79
N PRO A 20 1.18 6.74 -11.12
CA PRO A 20 2.15 5.92 -11.84
C PRO A 20 3.55 6.16 -11.27
N TYR A 21 4.29 5.08 -11.08
CA TYR A 21 5.70 5.16 -10.70
C TYR A 21 6.54 5.38 -11.97
N PRO A 22 7.62 6.20 -11.94
CA PRO A 22 8.50 6.38 -13.08
C PRO A 22 8.92 5.02 -13.68
N ASN A 23 8.91 4.91 -15.01
CA ASN A 23 9.27 3.69 -15.73
C ASN A 23 8.38 2.46 -15.48
N ILE A 24 7.19 2.63 -14.89
CA ILE A 24 6.18 1.58 -14.70
C ILE A 24 4.84 2.06 -15.25
N THR A 25 4.22 1.25 -16.10
CA THR A 25 2.85 1.52 -16.60
C THR A 25 2.00 0.26 -16.48
N LEU A 26 0.77 0.41 -15.97
CA LEU A 26 -0.21 -0.68 -15.87
C LEU A 26 -1.46 -0.34 -16.68
N HIS A 27 -1.83 -1.24 -17.57
CA HIS A 27 -3.07 -1.17 -18.34
C HIS A 27 -3.98 -2.33 -17.92
N VAL A 28 -5.12 -1.98 -17.34
CA VAL A 28 -6.19 -2.92 -16.98
C VAL A 28 -7.34 -2.72 -17.96
N GLN A 29 -8.03 -3.79 -18.34
CA GLN A 29 -9.22 -3.70 -19.19
C GLN A 29 -10.45 -3.36 -18.35
N ASP A 30 -11.38 -2.59 -18.90
CA ASP A 30 -12.56 -2.12 -18.15
C ASP A 30 -13.52 -3.27 -17.79
N ASP A 31 -13.60 -4.29 -18.64
CA ASP A 31 -14.47 -5.45 -18.50
C ASP A 31 -13.84 -6.61 -17.71
N ASP A 32 -12.51 -6.70 -17.69
CA ASP A 32 -11.76 -7.76 -17.01
C ASP A 32 -10.56 -7.24 -16.20
N ILE A 33 -10.71 -7.26 -14.87
CA ILE A 33 -9.65 -6.90 -13.92
C ILE A 33 -8.82 -8.11 -13.47
N THR A 34 -9.07 -9.31 -14.00
CA THR A 34 -8.33 -10.53 -13.63
C THR A 34 -6.98 -10.63 -14.35
N GLU A 35 -6.79 -9.83 -15.40
CA GLU A 35 -5.52 -9.70 -16.11
C GLU A 35 -5.19 -8.23 -16.39
N ALA A 36 -3.91 -7.89 -16.42
CA ALA A 36 -3.41 -6.58 -16.79
C ALA A 36 -2.11 -6.67 -17.59
N CYS A 37 -1.85 -5.67 -18.42
CA CYS A 37 -0.56 -5.46 -19.05
C CYS A 37 0.31 -4.58 -18.15
N LEU A 38 1.50 -5.05 -17.79
CA LEU A 38 2.50 -4.29 -17.06
C LEU A 38 3.67 -4.00 -18.00
N ILE A 39 4.01 -2.73 -18.15
CA ILE A 39 5.15 -2.27 -18.94
C ILE A 39 6.21 -1.76 -17.97
N LEU A 40 7.41 -2.34 -18.05
CA LEU A 40 8.58 -1.91 -17.29
C LEU A 40 9.60 -1.33 -18.26
N ASN A 41 9.99 -0.07 -18.06
CA ASN A 41 11.00 0.57 -18.89
C ASN A 41 12.36 0.57 -18.20
N VAL A 42 13.25 -0.33 -18.63
CA VAL A 42 14.61 -0.41 -18.10
C VAL A 42 15.53 0.38 -19.00
N GLU A 43 15.85 1.61 -18.59
CA GLU A 43 16.65 2.56 -19.39
C GLU A 43 18.01 1.97 -19.78
N GLU A 44 18.64 1.22 -18.89
CA GLU A 44 19.92 0.56 -19.14
C GLU A 44 19.76 -0.93 -19.47
N GLY A 45 19.81 -1.24 -20.77
CA GLY A 45 20.04 -2.59 -21.27
C GLY A 45 18.85 -3.26 -21.94
N TYR A 46 17.70 -3.34 -21.27
CA TYR A 46 16.53 -4.09 -21.78
C TYR A 46 15.50 -3.22 -22.50
N GLY A 47 15.46 -1.92 -22.22
CA GLY A 47 14.43 -1.03 -22.77
C GLY A 47 13.03 -1.35 -22.22
N PRO A 48 11.97 -0.95 -22.93
CA PRO A 48 10.61 -1.23 -22.53
C PRO A 48 10.29 -2.72 -22.71
N MET A 49 9.80 -3.36 -21.65
CA MET A 49 9.40 -4.77 -21.64
C MET A 49 7.91 -4.89 -21.31
N HIS A 50 7.20 -5.71 -22.07
CA HIS A 50 5.80 -6.05 -21.82
C HIS A 50 5.69 -7.34 -20.99
N LEU A 51 4.87 -7.28 -19.95
CA LEU A 51 4.54 -8.40 -19.07
C LEU A 51 3.01 -8.55 -18.93
N THR A 52 2.55 -9.78 -18.81
CA THR A 52 1.16 -10.11 -18.47
C THR A 52 1.08 -10.41 -16.98
N VAL A 53 0.20 -9.71 -16.28
CA VAL A 53 -0.11 -9.92 -14.85
C VAL A 53 -1.47 -10.58 -14.75
N ALA A 54 -1.52 -11.81 -14.25
CA ALA A 54 -2.77 -12.51 -13.95
C ALA A 54 -3.01 -12.55 -12.43
N PHE A 55 -4.15 -12.04 -11.99
CA PHE A 55 -4.54 -11.98 -10.59
C PHE A 55 -5.34 -13.23 -10.20
N PRO A 56 -4.86 -14.06 -9.25
CA PRO A 56 -5.65 -15.18 -8.79
C PRO A 56 -6.88 -14.72 -8.01
N ALA A 57 -7.92 -15.56 -7.97
CA ALA A 57 -9.17 -15.24 -7.27
C ALA A 57 -8.99 -14.95 -5.75
N ASN A 58 -7.90 -15.43 -5.18
CA ASN A 58 -7.52 -15.23 -3.78
C ASN A 58 -6.44 -14.15 -3.59
N TYR A 59 -6.10 -13.33 -4.58
CA TYR A 59 -5.16 -12.20 -4.39
C TYR A 59 -5.62 -11.30 -3.24
N PRO A 60 -4.73 -10.86 -2.31
CA PRO A 60 -3.27 -11.03 -2.29
C PRO A 60 -2.79 -12.21 -1.43
N LEU A 61 -3.64 -13.20 -1.11
CA LEU A 61 -3.21 -14.38 -0.36
C LEU A 61 -2.21 -15.23 -1.16
N SER A 62 -2.31 -15.17 -2.48
CA SER A 62 -1.33 -15.71 -3.41
C SER A 62 -0.83 -14.59 -4.34
N PRO A 63 0.44 -14.66 -4.76
CA PRO A 63 1.04 -13.65 -5.64
C PRO A 63 0.31 -13.62 -6.98
N PRO A 64 0.34 -12.47 -7.68
CA PRO A 64 -0.05 -12.44 -9.07
C PRO A 64 0.94 -13.28 -9.88
N ARG A 65 0.44 -13.97 -10.91
CA ARG A 65 1.32 -14.65 -11.87
C ARG A 65 1.77 -13.61 -12.89
N ILE A 66 3.07 -13.38 -12.96
CA ILE A 66 3.65 -12.42 -13.91
C ILE A 66 4.49 -13.17 -14.94
N GLN A 67 4.18 -12.94 -16.22
CA GLN A 67 4.85 -13.58 -17.35
C GLN A 67 5.51 -12.54 -18.25
N MET A 68 6.73 -12.84 -18.69
CA MET A 68 7.44 -12.04 -19.68
C MET A 68 6.87 -12.32 -21.07
N ASN A 69 6.41 -11.29 -21.79
CA ASN A 69 5.99 -11.40 -23.19
C ASN A 69 7.07 -10.91 -24.15
N SER A 70 7.82 -9.88 -23.75
CA SER A 70 8.96 -9.39 -24.51
C SER A 70 10.07 -10.43 -24.63
N ASN A 71 10.77 -10.44 -25.77
CA ASN A 71 11.88 -11.35 -25.97
C ASN A 71 13.15 -10.88 -25.23
N VAL A 72 13.20 -11.17 -23.92
CA VAL A 72 14.26 -10.72 -23.01
C VAL A 72 15.19 -11.87 -22.66
N LYS A 73 16.48 -11.70 -22.96
CA LYS A 73 17.53 -12.61 -22.49
C LYS A 73 18.05 -12.19 -21.12
N HIS A 74 17.66 -12.93 -20.09
CA HIS A 74 18.07 -12.67 -18.71
C HIS A 74 18.28 -14.00 -17.95
N PRO A 75 19.26 -14.10 -17.03
CA PRO A 75 19.59 -15.36 -16.34
C PRO A 75 18.42 -16.04 -15.62
N ASN A 76 17.48 -15.23 -15.13
CA ASN A 76 16.30 -15.69 -14.38
C ASN A 76 14.99 -15.67 -15.22
N ILE A 77 15.10 -15.60 -16.55
CA ILE A 77 13.96 -15.70 -17.47
C ILE A 77 14.04 -17.03 -18.22
N TYR A 78 13.02 -17.86 -18.07
CA TYR A 78 12.93 -19.18 -18.68
C TYR A 78 11.69 -19.25 -19.57
N GLY A 79 11.86 -18.95 -20.86
CA GLY A 79 10.72 -18.68 -21.74
C GLY A 79 9.96 -17.45 -21.24
N SER A 80 8.69 -17.61 -20.88
CA SER A 80 7.87 -16.54 -20.28
C SER A 80 7.91 -16.52 -18.75
N TYR A 81 8.54 -17.50 -18.10
CA TYR A 81 8.58 -17.60 -16.64
C TYR A 81 9.68 -16.73 -16.03
N ILE A 82 9.32 -15.94 -15.02
CA ILE A 82 10.22 -15.08 -14.25
C ILE A 82 10.53 -15.75 -12.91
N CYS A 83 11.79 -16.12 -12.69
CA CYS A 83 12.24 -16.69 -11.43
C CYS A 83 12.65 -15.57 -10.47
N ALA A 84 11.69 -15.03 -9.73
CA ALA A 84 11.90 -14.02 -8.69
C ALA A 84 11.19 -14.42 -7.38
N SER A 85 11.89 -14.32 -6.25
CA SER A 85 11.38 -14.73 -4.93
C SER A 85 10.12 -13.98 -4.51
N ILE A 86 9.98 -12.73 -4.95
CA ILE A 86 8.78 -11.90 -4.72
C ILE A 86 7.53 -12.48 -5.38
N LEU A 87 7.65 -13.34 -6.40
CA LEU A 87 6.51 -14.00 -7.05
C LEU A 87 6.27 -15.40 -6.48
N ASN A 88 6.96 -15.78 -5.40
CA ASN A 88 6.95 -17.12 -4.82
C ASN A 88 6.59 -17.10 -3.34
N THR A 89 5.50 -17.77 -2.98
CA THR A 89 4.99 -17.87 -1.59
C THR A 89 5.91 -18.61 -0.62
N LYS A 90 6.87 -19.39 -1.11
CA LYS A 90 7.81 -20.15 -0.27
C LYS A 90 9.11 -19.43 0.03
N GLU A 91 9.38 -18.33 -0.69
CA GLU A 91 10.68 -17.66 -0.64
C GLU A 91 10.55 -16.23 -0.14
N GLY A 92 9.83 -15.38 -0.87
CA GLY A 92 9.82 -13.94 -0.60
C GLY A 92 8.44 -13.27 -0.61
N TYR A 93 7.42 -13.89 -1.19
CA TYR A 93 6.10 -13.26 -1.26
C TYR A 93 5.37 -13.26 0.08
N THR A 94 4.83 -12.09 0.44
CA THR A 94 3.87 -11.92 1.53
C THR A 94 2.65 -11.14 1.03
N PRO A 95 1.42 -11.45 1.52
CA PRO A 95 0.21 -10.65 1.23
C PRO A 95 0.31 -9.17 1.65
N ALA A 96 1.36 -8.82 2.39
CA ALA A 96 1.71 -7.45 2.74
C ALA A 96 2.09 -6.59 1.53
N TYR A 97 2.63 -7.19 0.46
CA TYR A 97 3.02 -6.43 -0.72
C TYR A 97 1.82 -5.85 -1.45
N THR A 98 1.99 -4.64 -1.98
CA THR A 98 1.06 -4.01 -2.92
C THR A 98 1.47 -4.33 -4.35
N LEU A 99 0.54 -4.22 -5.31
CA LEU A 99 0.89 -4.30 -6.73
C LEU A 99 1.99 -3.29 -7.11
N LYS A 100 1.95 -2.07 -6.58
CA LYS A 100 3.01 -1.06 -6.73
C LYS A 100 4.35 -1.55 -6.21
N GLY A 101 4.38 -2.10 -4.99
CA GLY A 101 5.59 -2.68 -4.42
C GLY A 101 6.15 -3.84 -5.25
N ILE A 102 5.30 -4.70 -5.80
CA ILE A 102 5.72 -5.81 -6.67
C ILE A 102 6.33 -5.28 -7.97
N ALA A 103 5.67 -4.32 -8.62
CA ALA A 103 6.16 -3.74 -9.88
C ALA A 103 7.50 -3.01 -9.70
N ILE A 104 7.66 -2.24 -8.61
CA ILE A 104 8.93 -1.55 -8.28
C ILE A 104 10.04 -2.55 -8.03
N GLN A 105 9.79 -3.61 -7.27
CA GLN A 105 10.80 -4.64 -7.03
C GLN A 105 11.19 -5.38 -8.31
N LEU A 106 10.26 -5.64 -9.23
CA LEU A 106 10.58 -6.19 -10.55
C LEU A 106 11.39 -5.22 -11.41
N LEU A 107 11.02 -3.93 -11.44
CA LEU A 107 11.82 -2.92 -12.14
C LEU A 107 13.26 -2.87 -11.61
N SER A 108 13.41 -2.85 -10.28
CA SER A 108 14.71 -2.89 -9.62
C SER A 108 15.49 -4.18 -9.93
N PHE A 109 14.81 -5.33 -9.96
CA PHE A 109 15.40 -6.61 -10.30
C PHE A 109 16.00 -6.63 -11.72
N PHE A 110 15.31 -6.04 -12.70
CA PHE A 110 15.83 -5.96 -14.07
C PHE A 110 16.84 -4.84 -14.28
N SER A 111 16.82 -3.82 -13.42
CA SER A 111 17.73 -2.66 -13.49
C SER A 111 19.03 -2.87 -12.69
N SER A 112 19.14 -3.94 -11.89
CA SER A 112 20.32 -4.15 -11.06
C SER A 112 21.56 -4.52 -11.88
N GLU A 113 22.75 -4.29 -11.31
CA GLU A 113 24.02 -4.74 -11.91
C GLU A 113 24.25 -6.24 -11.68
N LYS A 114 23.68 -6.79 -10.61
CA LYS A 114 23.87 -8.19 -10.20
C LYS A 114 22.54 -8.80 -9.75
N VAL A 115 22.35 -10.06 -10.09
CA VAL A 115 21.18 -10.85 -9.68
C VAL A 115 21.61 -12.18 -9.10
N GLU A 116 21.03 -12.53 -7.95
CA GLU A 116 21.19 -13.83 -7.32
C GLU A 116 20.52 -14.94 -8.13
N GLN A 117 21.20 -16.10 -8.20
CA GLN A 117 20.68 -17.30 -8.86
C GLN A 117 20.01 -18.23 -7.84
N ILE A 118 19.23 -19.19 -8.36
CA ILE A 118 18.52 -20.19 -7.57
C ILE A 118 19.45 -20.81 -6.52
N GLY A 119 19.01 -20.80 -5.25
CA GLY A 119 19.77 -21.32 -4.12
C GLY A 119 20.71 -20.31 -3.43
N GLY A 120 20.79 -19.07 -3.91
CA GLY A 120 21.43 -17.94 -3.21
C GLY A 120 22.95 -18.02 -3.05
N ARG A 121 23.62 -18.98 -3.69
CA ARG A 121 25.08 -19.21 -3.53
C ARG A 121 25.94 -18.42 -4.50
N HIS A 122 25.35 -17.97 -5.60
CA HIS A 122 26.06 -17.31 -6.70
C HIS A 122 25.21 -16.17 -7.26
N SER A 123 25.87 -15.08 -7.64
CA SER A 123 25.26 -13.96 -8.34
C SER A 123 25.87 -13.81 -9.74
N VAL A 124 25.06 -13.37 -10.68
CA VAL A 124 25.46 -13.09 -12.06
C VAL A 124 25.55 -11.59 -12.24
N ASP A 125 26.66 -11.13 -12.81
CA ASP A 125 26.84 -9.75 -13.26
C ASP A 125 26.07 -9.54 -14.58
N LEU A 126 25.02 -8.73 -14.51
CA LEU A 126 24.11 -8.46 -15.61
C LEU A 126 24.77 -7.63 -16.70
N THR A 127 25.70 -6.73 -16.36
CA THR A 127 26.45 -5.96 -17.36
C THR A 127 27.32 -6.88 -18.22
N ARG A 128 28.06 -7.80 -17.57
CA ARG A 128 28.85 -8.81 -18.27
C ARG A 128 27.97 -9.77 -19.07
N TYR A 129 26.83 -10.18 -18.50
CA TYR A 129 25.88 -11.06 -19.19
C TYR A 129 25.33 -10.40 -20.46
N ARG A 130 24.86 -9.15 -20.37
CA ARG A 130 24.40 -8.34 -21.50
C ARG A 130 25.49 -8.18 -22.56
N ASN A 131 26.72 -7.86 -22.17
CA ASN A 131 27.85 -7.72 -23.09
C ASN A 131 28.24 -9.03 -23.79
N THR A 132 28.15 -10.17 -23.10
CA THR A 132 28.40 -11.49 -23.71
C THR A 132 27.32 -11.84 -24.74
N GLN A 133 26.07 -11.40 -24.49
CA GLN A 133 24.94 -11.57 -25.38
C GLN A 133 24.91 -10.57 -26.56
N GLN A 134 25.71 -9.50 -26.55
CA GLN A 134 25.78 -8.50 -27.63
C GLN A 134 26.27 -9.08 -28.97
N HIS A 135 26.89 -10.27 -28.99
CA HIS A 135 27.19 -10.96 -30.25
C HIS A 135 25.94 -11.53 -30.94
N THR A 136 24.80 -11.62 -30.23
CA THR A 136 23.45 -11.79 -30.80
C THR A 136 22.77 -10.43 -30.97
N ARG A 137 23.43 -9.50 -31.68
CA ARG A 137 22.79 -8.26 -32.16
C ARG A 137 21.52 -8.64 -32.93
N TYR A 138 20.42 -7.94 -32.66
CA TYR A 138 19.10 -8.04 -33.31
C TYR A 138 18.18 -9.18 -32.84
N ILE A 139 17.95 -9.30 -31.53
CA ILE A 139 16.63 -9.77 -31.11
C ILE A 139 15.72 -8.55 -31.18
N LEU A 140 15.02 -8.42 -32.30
CA LEU A 140 13.87 -7.53 -32.38
C LEU A 140 12.83 -8.09 -31.41
N ASP A 141 12.42 -7.30 -30.43
CA ASP A 141 11.26 -7.65 -29.62
C ASP A 141 10.02 -7.52 -30.51
N GLU A 142 9.50 -8.65 -30.98
CA GLU A 142 8.30 -8.74 -31.81
C GLU A 142 7.02 -8.71 -30.96
N CYS A 143 7.13 -8.44 -29.65
CA CYS A 143 5.97 -8.36 -28.79
C CYS A 143 5.04 -7.22 -29.23
N VAL A 144 3.84 -7.60 -29.67
CA VAL A 144 2.74 -6.69 -29.98
C VAL A 144 1.56 -7.04 -29.09
N CYS A 145 1.03 -6.05 -28.39
CA CYS A 145 -0.12 -6.22 -27.52
C CYS A 145 -1.27 -5.33 -27.96
N GLU A 146 -2.38 -5.93 -28.36
CA GLU A 146 -3.58 -5.18 -28.78
C GLU A 146 -4.27 -4.46 -27.62
N LYS A 147 -4.12 -4.97 -26.39
CA LYS A 147 -4.75 -4.44 -25.18
C LYS A 147 -4.17 -3.10 -24.75
N CYS A 148 -2.84 -3.00 -24.66
CA CYS A 148 -2.13 -1.77 -24.25
C CYS A 148 -1.46 -1.02 -25.41
N LYS A 149 -1.55 -1.55 -26.64
CA LYS A 149 -0.90 -1.02 -27.85
C LYS A 149 0.63 -1.04 -27.81
N PHE A 150 1.23 -1.82 -26.91
CA PHE A 150 2.67 -2.06 -26.90
C PHE A 150 3.11 -2.66 -28.25
N GLY A 151 4.20 -2.14 -28.82
CA GLY A 151 4.73 -2.58 -30.12
C GLY A 151 3.90 -2.17 -31.36
N VAL A 152 2.73 -1.53 -31.20
CA VAL A 152 1.89 -1.11 -32.34
C VAL A 152 2.33 0.28 -32.83
N ALA A 153 3.07 0.36 -33.92
CA ALA A 153 3.26 1.61 -34.65
C ALA A 153 1.98 1.94 -35.47
N ARG A 154 1.41 3.14 -35.31
CA ARG A 154 0.32 3.62 -36.19
C ARG A 154 0.89 3.86 -37.60
N SER A 155 0.63 2.95 -38.53
CA SER A 155 0.86 3.16 -39.97
C SER A 155 -0.45 3.51 -40.67
N SER A 156 -0.54 4.69 -41.27
CA SER A 156 -1.58 5.04 -42.25
C SER A 156 -1.14 4.79 -43.70
N THR A 157 0.01 4.16 -43.94
CA THR A 157 0.50 3.80 -45.28
C THR A 157 1.44 2.61 -45.14
N GLY A 158 1.00 1.43 -45.59
CA GLY A 158 1.60 0.12 -45.33
C GLY A 158 3.03 -0.10 -45.80
N ASN A 159 4.00 0.51 -45.12
CA ASN A 159 5.40 0.10 -45.06
C ASN A 159 5.86 0.08 -43.60
N SER A 160 6.46 -1.05 -43.19
CA SER A 160 6.96 -1.29 -41.84
C SER A 160 8.27 -0.52 -41.61
N ILE A 161 8.22 0.53 -40.80
CA ILE A 161 9.42 1.18 -40.26
C ILE A 161 9.33 1.11 -38.74
N PHE A 162 10.30 0.45 -38.13
CA PHE A 162 10.46 0.36 -36.67
C PHE A 162 10.87 1.73 -36.13
N VAL A 163 10.09 2.26 -35.18
CA VAL A 163 10.43 3.47 -34.45
C VAL A 163 10.82 3.05 -33.04
N ALA A 164 12.09 3.27 -32.68
CA ALA A 164 12.51 3.24 -31.28
C ALA A 164 11.67 4.27 -30.53
N ALA A 165 11.00 3.85 -29.45
CA ALA A 165 10.24 4.76 -28.61
C ALA A 165 11.13 5.92 -28.18
N THR A 166 10.91 7.10 -28.74
CA THR A 166 11.51 8.34 -28.24
C THR A 166 10.97 8.58 -26.84
N PRO A 167 11.83 8.93 -25.86
CA PRO A 167 11.36 9.37 -24.56
C PRO A 167 10.56 10.65 -24.78
N THR A 168 9.30 10.66 -24.34
CA THR A 168 8.57 11.92 -24.21
C THR A 168 9.11 12.60 -22.95
N THR A 169 10.27 13.24 -23.07
CA THR A 169 10.75 14.17 -22.07
C THR A 169 9.82 15.37 -22.10
N VAL A 170 8.90 15.45 -21.15
CA VAL A 170 8.25 16.73 -20.83
C VAL A 170 9.28 17.54 -20.03
N HIS A 171 10.26 18.10 -20.73
CA HIS A 171 10.97 19.26 -20.21
C HIS A 171 10.05 20.46 -20.40
N SER A 172 9.46 20.92 -19.28
CA SER A 172 8.84 22.22 -19.20
C SER A 172 9.91 23.31 -19.26
N SER A 173 10.48 23.55 -20.45
CA SER A 173 11.18 24.81 -20.74
C SER A 173 10.23 25.71 -21.52
N GLY A 174 9.38 26.41 -20.76
CA GLY A 174 8.50 27.44 -21.27
C GLY A 174 8.18 28.42 -20.14
N THR A 175 8.94 29.50 -20.08
CA THR A 175 8.51 30.74 -19.41
C THR A 175 7.13 31.13 -19.94
N PRO A 176 6.12 31.38 -19.08
CA PRO A 176 4.84 31.86 -19.56
C PRO A 176 4.95 33.38 -19.76
N GLU A 177 5.05 33.81 -21.02
CA GLU A 177 4.59 35.14 -21.39
C GLU A 177 3.07 35.21 -21.17
N LEU A 178 2.66 36.23 -20.40
CA LEU A 178 1.28 36.55 -20.09
C LEU A 178 0.51 36.92 -21.37
N GLY A 179 -0.32 36.00 -21.86
CA GLY A 179 -1.33 36.26 -22.89
C GLY A 179 -2.75 36.22 -22.29
N ILE A 180 -3.40 37.38 -22.23
CA ILE A 180 -4.82 37.53 -21.87
C ILE A 180 -5.68 36.86 -22.96
N GLY A 181 -6.48 35.85 -22.62
CA GLY A 181 -7.34 35.15 -23.58
C GLY A 181 -8.45 34.31 -22.96
N ASN A 182 -9.62 34.93 -22.81
CA ASN A 182 -10.99 34.44 -22.59
C ASN A 182 -11.28 32.93 -22.49
N TRP A 183 -11.84 32.53 -21.34
CA TRP A 183 -12.44 31.22 -21.06
C TRP A 183 -13.84 31.09 -21.73
N PRO A 184 -14.21 29.95 -22.32
CA PRO A 184 -15.54 29.77 -22.92
C PRO A 184 -16.62 29.52 -21.85
N THR A 185 -17.74 30.22 -21.96
CA THR A 185 -18.93 30.08 -21.09
C THR A 185 -19.73 28.80 -21.40
N PRO A 186 -20.28 28.09 -20.39
CA PRO A 186 -21.09 26.89 -20.61
C PRO A 186 -22.42 27.16 -21.31
N ARG A 187 -22.78 26.28 -22.25
CA ARG A 187 -24.07 26.25 -22.97
C ARG A 187 -25.21 25.85 -22.03
N GLU A 188 -26.27 26.65 -22.01
CA GLU A 188 -27.56 26.29 -21.41
C GLU A 188 -28.31 25.26 -22.27
N SER A 189 -28.90 24.28 -21.60
CA SER A 189 -29.75 23.24 -22.20
C SER A 189 -31.10 23.82 -22.61
N ALA A 190 -31.42 23.74 -23.90
CA ALA A 190 -32.75 24.06 -24.42
C ALA A 190 -33.75 22.94 -24.10
N VAL A 191 -34.80 23.25 -23.35
CA VAL A 191 -36.03 22.43 -23.27
C VAL A 191 -37.11 23.12 -24.10
N SER A 192 -37.64 22.37 -25.05
CA SER A 192 -38.72 22.76 -25.96
C SER A 192 -40.09 22.64 -25.28
N GLY A 193 -40.98 23.61 -25.51
CA GLY A 193 -42.39 23.52 -25.16
C GLY A 193 -43.19 24.73 -25.65
N LYS A 194 -43.98 24.55 -26.71
CA LYS A 194 -45.04 25.48 -27.15
C LYS A 194 -46.36 25.11 -26.46
N GLY A 195 -47.11 26.11 -25.95
CA GLY A 195 -48.50 25.95 -25.50
C GLY A 195 -49.15 27.28 -25.08
N LEU A 196 -50.32 27.57 -25.66
CA LEU A 196 -51.14 28.78 -25.67
C LEU A 196 -51.65 29.37 -24.32
N ALA A 197 -51.74 30.71 -24.32
CA ALA A 197 -52.85 31.61 -23.89
C ALA A 197 -53.57 31.48 -22.53
N GLY A 198 -53.63 32.59 -21.79
CA GLY A 198 -54.60 32.85 -20.70
C GLY A 198 -54.15 33.97 -19.75
N GLU A 199 -54.80 35.12 -19.82
CA GLU A 199 -54.54 36.33 -19.01
C GLU A 199 -54.75 36.11 -17.50
N THR A 200 -53.87 36.66 -16.67
CA THR A 200 -54.25 37.45 -15.48
C THR A 200 -53.07 38.33 -15.07
N GLN A 201 -53.28 39.65 -15.00
CA GLN A 201 -52.32 40.63 -14.51
C GLN A 201 -52.03 40.40 -13.01
N ILE A 202 -50.77 40.13 -12.69
CA ILE A 202 -50.21 40.34 -11.35
C ILE A 202 -48.95 41.18 -11.56
N SER A 203 -48.96 42.40 -11.04
CA SER A 203 -47.79 43.27 -11.00
C SER A 203 -46.66 42.54 -10.28
N PRO A 204 -45.46 42.37 -10.88
CA PRO A 204 -44.36 41.77 -10.17
C PRO A 204 -43.86 42.80 -9.15
N GLU A 205 -43.96 42.44 -7.87
CA GLU A 205 -43.06 42.97 -6.86
C GLU A 205 -41.64 42.91 -7.42
N VAL A 206 -40.94 44.04 -7.31
CA VAL A 206 -39.52 44.15 -7.63
C VAL A 206 -38.78 43.20 -6.70
N VAL A 207 -38.60 41.95 -7.13
CA VAL A 207 -37.60 41.06 -6.55
C VAL A 207 -36.27 41.66 -6.93
N GLN A 208 -35.70 42.38 -5.97
CA GLN A 208 -34.31 42.82 -6.03
C GLN A 208 -33.46 41.61 -6.40
N SER A 209 -32.75 41.70 -7.52
CA SER A 209 -31.69 40.76 -7.89
C SER A 209 -30.86 40.43 -6.65
N PRO A 210 -30.46 39.16 -6.45
CA PRO A 210 -29.65 38.80 -5.29
C PRO A 210 -28.42 39.69 -5.30
N ALA A 211 -28.21 40.36 -4.16
CA ALA A 211 -27.12 41.29 -3.96
C ALA A 211 -25.84 40.71 -4.55
N LYS A 212 -25.23 41.47 -5.46
CA LYS A 212 -23.95 41.16 -6.10
C LYS A 212 -22.99 40.71 -4.99
N ALA A 213 -22.59 39.42 -5.01
CA ALA A 213 -21.66 38.88 -4.03
C ALA A 213 -20.47 39.84 -3.91
N PRO A 214 -20.06 40.24 -2.69
CA PRO A 214 -18.99 41.19 -2.53
C PRO A 214 -17.77 40.67 -3.28
N ALA A 215 -17.18 41.52 -4.12
CA ALA A 215 -15.98 41.16 -4.90
C ALA A 215 -14.82 40.92 -3.93
N THR A 216 -14.72 39.70 -3.41
CA THR A 216 -13.58 39.24 -2.64
C THR A 216 -12.39 39.20 -3.60
N LYS A 217 -11.39 40.04 -3.35
CA LYS A 217 -10.11 39.97 -4.04
C LYS A 217 -9.60 38.53 -3.89
N ALA A 218 -9.26 37.90 -5.02
CA ALA A 218 -8.63 36.59 -4.99
C ALA A 218 -7.35 36.68 -4.14
N PRO A 219 -7.09 35.69 -3.27
CA PRO A 219 -5.91 35.69 -2.43
C PRO A 219 -4.65 35.69 -3.29
N SER A 220 -3.65 36.50 -2.91
CA SER A 220 -2.38 36.60 -3.64
C SER A 220 -1.47 35.40 -3.40
N ARG A 221 -1.66 34.68 -2.29
CA ARG A 221 -0.97 33.43 -1.97
C ARG A 221 -1.97 32.35 -1.60
N ILE A 222 -1.66 31.09 -1.91
CA ILE A 222 -2.55 29.96 -1.59
C ILE A 222 -2.76 29.83 -0.07
N GLN A 223 -1.76 30.21 0.74
CA GLN A 223 -1.85 30.19 2.20
C GLN A 223 -2.94 31.11 2.75
N ASP A 224 -3.26 32.19 2.03
CA ASP A 224 -4.30 33.15 2.41
C ASP A 224 -5.70 32.70 1.93
N ALA A 225 -5.77 31.62 1.15
CA ALA A 225 -7.02 31.06 0.68
C ALA A 225 -7.74 30.29 1.81
N ARG A 226 -9.02 30.58 2.00
CA ARG A 226 -9.90 29.84 2.92
C ARG A 226 -10.38 28.53 2.27
N ILE A 227 -9.44 27.63 1.98
CA ILE A 227 -9.74 26.30 1.43
C ILE A 227 -10.37 25.43 2.53
N PRO A 228 -11.52 24.77 2.35
CA PRO A 228 -12.09 23.88 3.37
C PRO A 228 -11.19 22.68 3.70
N ASP A 229 -11.28 22.16 4.93
CA ASP A 229 -10.43 21.04 5.39
C ASP A 229 -10.62 19.79 4.52
N GLU A 230 -11.81 19.57 3.96
CA GLU A 230 -12.10 18.44 3.06
C GLU A 230 -11.22 18.46 1.81
N ILE A 231 -10.98 19.65 1.25
CA ILE A 231 -10.12 19.81 0.06
C ILE A 231 -8.65 19.65 0.45
N LEU A 232 -8.26 20.16 1.62
CA LEU A 232 -6.90 19.96 2.15
C LEU A 232 -6.61 18.47 2.41
N LEU A 233 -7.60 17.73 2.91
CA LEU A 233 -7.52 16.28 3.07
C LEU A 233 -7.37 15.56 1.72
N MET A 234 -8.05 16.00 0.66
CA MET A 234 -7.83 15.45 -0.68
C MET A 234 -6.38 15.64 -1.14
N PHE A 235 -5.74 16.78 -0.86
CA PHE A 235 -4.29 16.92 -1.14
C PHE A 235 -3.48 15.96 -0.28
N CYS A 236 -3.78 15.90 1.03
CA CYS A 236 -3.10 15.02 1.96
C CYS A 236 -3.19 13.55 1.53
N GLU A 237 -4.32 13.07 1.01
CA GLU A 237 -4.48 11.68 0.51
C GLU A 237 -3.67 11.41 -0.77
N ASN A 238 -3.41 12.44 -1.57
CA ASN A 238 -2.73 12.30 -2.85
C ASN A 238 -1.21 12.41 -2.77
N LEU A 239 -0.65 12.99 -1.70
CA LEU A 239 0.80 13.10 -1.52
C LEU A 239 1.43 11.85 -0.91
N GLU A 240 2.67 11.53 -1.28
CA GLU A 240 3.46 10.54 -0.53
C GLU A 240 3.82 11.10 0.86
N THR A 241 4.24 10.25 1.80
CA THR A 241 4.45 10.70 3.18
C THR A 241 5.56 11.74 3.28
N GLU A 242 6.64 11.58 2.50
CA GLU A 242 7.73 12.56 2.44
C GLU A 242 7.23 13.93 1.95
N ASP A 243 6.56 13.96 0.80
CA ASP A 243 5.97 15.19 0.25
C ASP A 243 4.96 15.83 1.19
N LEU A 244 4.16 15.02 1.88
CA LEU A 244 3.18 15.50 2.86
C LEU A 244 3.86 16.18 4.05
N MET A 245 5.02 15.66 4.51
CA MET A 245 5.77 16.29 5.59
C MET A 245 6.36 17.62 5.16
N VAL A 246 6.97 17.68 3.97
CA VAL A 246 7.46 18.95 3.40
C VAL A 246 6.30 19.94 3.20
N PHE A 247 5.13 19.48 2.78
CA PHE A 247 3.97 20.34 2.58
C PHE A 247 3.38 20.85 3.90
N ALA A 248 3.34 20.00 4.93
CA ALA A 248 2.94 20.37 6.29
C ALA A 248 3.88 21.41 6.90
N GLU A 249 5.18 21.31 6.63
CA GLU A 249 6.18 22.30 7.05
C GLU A 249 6.06 23.62 6.27
N ALA A 250 5.74 23.55 4.96
CA ALA A 250 5.60 24.73 4.11
C ALA A 250 4.29 25.52 4.36
N TRP A 251 3.27 24.89 4.96
CA TRP A 251 1.99 25.52 5.25
C TRP A 251 1.36 24.96 6.54
N ASP A 252 1.42 25.74 7.62
CA ASP A 252 0.92 25.37 8.95
C ASP A 252 -0.48 24.74 8.96
N ARG A 253 -1.39 25.23 8.10
CA ARG A 253 -2.76 24.71 8.01
C ARG A 253 -2.82 23.28 7.51
N ILE A 254 -1.87 22.85 6.66
CA ILE A 254 -1.71 21.45 6.29
C ILE A 254 -1.25 20.65 7.50
N GLY A 255 -0.29 21.15 8.28
CA GLY A 255 0.13 20.54 9.53
C GLY A 255 -1.04 20.35 10.50
N GLU A 256 -1.87 21.38 10.69
CA GLU A 256 -3.08 21.31 11.50
C GLU A 256 -4.05 20.24 11.02
N VAL A 257 -4.32 20.16 9.71
CA VAL A 257 -5.20 19.13 9.12
C VAL A 257 -4.60 17.72 9.29
N VAL A 258 -3.30 17.55 9.01
CA VAL A 258 -2.61 16.28 9.16
C VAL A 258 -2.71 15.76 10.60
N THR A 259 -2.53 16.63 11.60
CA THR A 259 -2.67 16.29 13.01
C THR A 259 -4.13 16.08 13.41
N LYS A 260 -5.03 17.01 13.05
CA LYS A 260 -6.45 16.98 13.43
C LYS A 260 -7.18 15.74 12.94
N TYR A 261 -6.81 15.26 11.75
CA TYR A 261 -7.43 14.08 11.13
C TYR A 261 -6.52 12.85 11.16
N ASP A 262 -5.42 12.89 11.92
CA ASP A 262 -4.51 11.76 12.12
C ASP A 262 -4.06 11.09 10.81
N VAL A 263 -3.73 11.90 9.79
CA VAL A 263 -3.49 11.40 8.43
C VAL A 263 -2.33 10.41 8.39
N ILE A 264 -1.21 10.75 9.06
CA ILE A 264 -0.03 9.87 9.13
C ILE A 264 -0.38 8.56 9.83
N ARG A 265 -1.01 8.65 10.99
CA ARG A 265 -1.43 7.50 11.78
C ARG A 265 -2.40 6.59 11.00
N THR A 266 -3.30 7.15 10.20
CA THR A 266 -4.24 6.37 9.38
C THR A 266 -3.53 5.60 8.25
N ARG A 267 -2.43 6.14 7.71
CA ARG A 267 -1.61 5.44 6.71
C ARG A 267 -0.83 4.27 7.30
N GLU A 268 -0.37 4.42 8.54
CA GLU A 268 0.43 3.42 9.25
C GLU A 268 -0.44 2.32 9.87
N LEU A 269 -1.55 2.70 10.52
CA LEU A 269 -2.39 1.79 11.29
C LEU A 269 -3.44 1.09 10.43
N GLN A 270 -2.98 0.23 9.53
CA GLN A 270 -3.83 -0.56 8.63
C GLN A 270 -3.49 -2.04 8.63
N CYS A 271 -4.49 -2.88 8.32
CA CYS A 271 -4.29 -4.31 8.11
C CYS A 271 -3.25 -4.53 7.00
N PHE A 272 -2.15 -5.23 7.29
CA PHE A 272 -1.09 -5.42 6.29
C PHE A 272 -1.56 -6.20 5.05
N VAL A 273 -2.56 -7.08 5.20
CA VAL A 273 -3.13 -7.92 4.12
C VAL A 273 -4.26 -7.24 3.34
N LEU A 274 -5.16 -6.52 4.02
CA LEU A 274 -6.33 -5.92 3.36
C LEU A 274 -6.15 -4.43 3.07
N LYS A 275 -5.10 -3.80 3.60
CA LYS A 275 -4.82 -2.35 3.52
C LYS A 275 -6.03 -1.50 3.91
N LYS A 276 -6.80 -1.97 4.88
CA LYS A 276 -7.91 -1.25 5.50
C LYS A 276 -7.41 -0.68 6.83
N ASP A 277 -7.56 0.62 7.02
CA ASP A 277 -7.20 1.33 8.24
C ASP A 277 -8.18 1.05 9.40
N TYR A 278 -7.85 1.53 10.60
CA TYR A 278 -8.64 1.35 11.83
C TYR A 278 -9.97 2.11 11.87
N THR A 279 -10.16 3.12 11.01
CA THR A 279 -11.36 3.97 11.01
C THR A 279 -12.53 3.27 10.32
N ALA A 280 -12.26 2.37 9.37
CA ALA A 280 -13.28 1.64 8.62
C ALA A 280 -14.34 1.00 9.53
N LYS A 281 -15.62 1.19 9.20
CA LYS A 281 -16.77 0.86 10.06
C LYS A 281 -16.72 -0.58 10.61
N ASP A 282 -16.46 -1.54 9.73
CA ASP A 282 -16.56 -2.97 10.03
C ASP A 282 -15.19 -3.65 10.25
N ILE A 283 -14.16 -2.88 10.65
CA ILE A 283 -12.83 -3.42 10.90
C ILE A 283 -12.53 -3.59 12.39
N LYS A 284 -11.92 -4.75 12.69
CA LYS A 284 -11.27 -5.04 13.96
C LYS A 284 -9.82 -5.33 13.65
N LEU A 285 -8.91 -4.55 14.24
CA LEU A 285 -7.46 -4.70 14.06
C LEU A 285 -6.84 -5.18 15.36
N GLY A 286 -5.79 -5.95 15.22
CA GLY A 286 -5.06 -6.59 16.30
C GLY A 286 -3.78 -7.19 15.75
N VAL A 287 -3.03 -7.90 16.57
CA VAL A 287 -1.73 -8.44 16.23
C VAL A 287 -1.70 -9.95 16.34
N GLY A 288 -0.92 -10.60 15.48
CA GLY A 288 -0.64 -12.02 15.58
C GLY A 288 0.27 -12.30 16.78
N VAL A 289 -0.09 -13.26 17.63
CA VAL A 289 0.71 -13.66 18.81
C VAL A 289 1.05 -15.15 18.70
N SER A 290 2.34 -15.45 18.79
CA SER A 290 2.89 -16.79 18.95
C SER A 290 3.15 -17.07 20.42
N VAL A 291 2.91 -18.30 20.85
CA VAL A 291 3.27 -18.76 22.20
C VAL A 291 4.30 -19.88 22.04
N THR A 292 5.56 -19.59 22.38
CA THR A 292 6.64 -20.58 22.33
C THR A 292 6.85 -21.20 23.72
N GLU A 293 7.10 -22.50 23.78
CA GLU A 293 7.35 -23.17 25.05
C GLU A 293 8.79 -22.89 25.50
N ARG A 294 8.96 -22.07 26.55
CA ARG A 294 10.27 -21.78 27.16
C ARG A 294 10.22 -21.99 28.67
N GLY A 295 10.66 -23.17 29.12
CA GLY A 295 10.70 -23.49 30.55
C GLY A 295 9.31 -23.75 31.13
N ARG A 296 9.01 -23.17 32.29
CA ARG A 296 7.76 -23.44 33.03
C ARG A 296 6.53 -22.78 32.42
N TYR A 297 6.68 -21.57 31.89
CA TYR A 297 5.61 -20.78 31.29
C TYR A 297 5.89 -20.56 29.80
N GLY A 298 4.84 -20.34 29.01
CA GLY A 298 5.00 -19.96 27.60
C GLY A 298 5.55 -18.55 27.46
N PHE A 299 6.27 -18.31 26.36
CA PHE A 299 6.84 -17.03 25.98
C PHE A 299 6.06 -16.46 24.81
N PHE A 300 5.56 -15.24 24.94
CA PHE A 300 4.78 -14.56 23.92
C PHE A 300 5.68 -13.83 22.94
N GLU A 301 5.45 -14.06 21.65
CA GLU A 301 6.17 -13.40 20.56
C GLU A 301 5.17 -12.81 19.56
N SER A 302 5.41 -11.57 19.16
CA SER A 302 4.65 -10.90 18.11
C SER A 302 5.56 -9.93 17.38
N GLU A 303 5.32 -9.77 16.08
CA GLU A 303 5.96 -8.74 15.25
C GLU A 303 5.14 -7.44 15.24
N PHE A 304 4.00 -7.43 15.94
CA PHE A 304 3.07 -6.30 16.03
C PHE A 304 2.57 -5.75 14.68
N ASP A 305 2.66 -6.57 13.63
CA ASP A 305 2.02 -6.27 12.35
C ASP A 305 0.49 -6.31 12.49
N LEU A 306 -0.15 -5.17 12.23
CA LEU A 306 -1.60 -5.06 12.33
C LEU A 306 -2.28 -5.96 11.30
N LEU A 307 -3.11 -6.86 11.81
CA LEU A 307 -3.91 -7.79 11.03
C LEU A 307 -5.38 -7.61 11.39
N SER A 308 -6.23 -7.52 10.38
CA SER A 308 -7.67 -7.54 10.59
C SER A 308 -8.14 -8.90 11.12
N HIS A 309 -9.14 -8.91 11.99
CA HIS A 309 -9.79 -10.13 12.44
C HIS A 309 -10.30 -10.98 11.25
N GLU A 310 -10.80 -10.34 10.18
CA GLU A 310 -11.17 -10.98 8.92
C GLU A 310 -9.98 -11.75 8.29
N GLY A 311 -8.82 -11.08 8.18
CA GLY A 311 -7.56 -11.69 7.73
C GLY A 311 -7.14 -12.89 8.58
N TYR A 312 -7.23 -12.77 9.90
CA TYR A 312 -6.90 -13.86 10.82
C TYR A 312 -7.90 -15.03 10.72
N LYS A 313 -9.20 -14.76 10.81
CA LYS A 313 -10.22 -15.79 10.96
C LYS A 313 -10.64 -16.39 9.62
N ASP A 314 -11.01 -15.54 8.68
CA ASP A 314 -11.68 -15.94 7.44
C ASP A 314 -10.64 -16.32 6.38
N HIS A 315 -9.57 -15.52 6.25
CA HIS A 315 -8.47 -15.78 5.30
C HIS A 315 -7.33 -16.62 5.88
N ARG A 316 -7.42 -17.01 7.17
CA ARG A 316 -6.47 -17.91 7.87
C ARG A 316 -5.01 -17.45 7.80
N ILE A 317 -4.76 -16.15 7.84
CA ILE A 317 -3.38 -15.61 7.90
C ILE A 317 -2.74 -16.01 9.24
N ARG A 318 -1.58 -16.65 9.17
CA ARG A 318 -0.83 -17.20 10.34
C ARG A 318 0.64 -16.83 10.35
N THR A 319 1.06 -15.93 9.47
CA THR A 319 2.45 -15.45 9.36
C THR A 319 2.46 -13.94 9.32
N SER A 320 3.44 -13.34 9.99
CA SER A 320 3.68 -11.89 9.98
C SER A 320 4.18 -11.41 8.61
N VAL A 321 4.41 -10.11 8.46
CA VAL A 321 5.01 -9.54 7.24
C VAL A 321 6.37 -10.17 6.96
N GLN A 322 7.15 -10.43 8.02
CA GLN A 322 8.47 -11.07 7.96
C GLN A 322 8.41 -12.61 7.97
N GLY A 323 7.22 -13.21 7.83
CA GLY A 323 7.07 -14.67 7.79
C GLY A 323 7.11 -15.36 9.15
N VAL A 324 7.10 -14.61 10.26
CA VAL A 324 7.09 -15.19 11.62
C VAL A 324 5.72 -15.83 11.89
N PRO A 325 5.65 -17.12 12.22
CA PRO A 325 4.38 -17.79 12.45
C PRO A 325 3.75 -17.37 13.78
N PHE A 326 2.42 -17.29 13.81
CA PHE A 326 1.65 -17.04 15.02
C PHE A 326 0.35 -17.85 15.01
N GLN A 327 -0.18 -18.16 16.20
CA GLN A 327 -1.38 -19.00 16.34
C GLN A 327 -2.60 -18.21 16.81
N ARG A 328 -2.38 -17.10 17.53
CA ARG A 328 -3.43 -16.28 18.15
C ARG A 328 -3.46 -14.88 17.56
N TRP A 329 -4.57 -14.19 17.82
CA TRP A 329 -4.79 -12.82 17.40
C TRP A 329 -5.30 -12.03 18.59
N LEU A 330 -4.55 -10.99 18.98
CA LEU A 330 -4.87 -10.10 20.09
C LEU A 330 -5.41 -8.77 19.54
N PRO A 331 -6.70 -8.44 19.77
CA PRO A 331 -7.23 -7.13 19.41
C PRO A 331 -6.50 -6.00 20.16
N LEU A 332 -6.24 -4.88 19.47
CA LEU A 332 -5.57 -3.72 20.05
C LEU A 332 -6.50 -2.48 20.07
N PRO A 333 -6.48 -1.64 21.11
CA PRO A 333 -7.13 -0.35 21.12
C PRO A 333 -6.29 0.65 20.32
N LEU A 334 -6.71 0.98 19.11
CA LEU A 334 -6.00 1.96 18.27
C LEU A 334 -6.57 3.38 18.41
N SER A 335 -7.85 3.49 18.74
CA SER A 335 -8.56 4.74 19.01
C SER A 335 -9.78 4.45 19.87
N TYR A 336 -10.42 5.48 20.44
CA TYR A 336 -11.65 5.30 21.21
C TYR A 336 -12.76 4.60 20.39
N GLY A 337 -12.96 5.03 19.14
CA GLY A 337 -13.95 4.43 18.25
C GLY A 337 -13.62 2.98 17.87
N HIS A 338 -12.33 2.66 17.74
CA HIS A 338 -11.88 1.29 17.46
C HIS A 338 -11.94 0.38 18.68
N TRP A 339 -11.58 0.86 19.88
CA TRP A 339 -11.71 0.13 21.15
C TRP A 339 -13.12 -0.38 21.36
N ARG A 340 -14.13 0.45 21.12
CA ARG A 340 -15.55 0.04 21.20
C ARG A 340 -15.90 -1.15 20.29
N LYS A 341 -15.20 -1.33 19.17
CA LYS A 341 -15.39 -2.45 18.24
C LYS A 341 -14.74 -3.74 18.74
N VAL A 342 -13.61 -3.64 19.44
CA VAL A 342 -12.75 -4.79 19.76
C VAL A 342 -12.76 -5.22 21.23
N GLN A 343 -13.17 -4.36 22.16
CA GLN A 343 -13.13 -4.61 23.61
C GLN A 343 -13.77 -5.94 24.02
N GLY A 344 -14.90 -6.32 23.38
CA GLY A 344 -15.60 -7.58 23.68
C GLY A 344 -14.85 -8.84 23.26
N ASP A 345 -13.81 -8.72 22.43
CA ASP A 345 -12.98 -9.85 21.98
C ASP A 345 -11.68 -9.99 22.81
N VAL A 346 -11.31 -8.96 23.57
CA VAL A 346 -10.03 -8.90 24.30
C VAL A 346 -9.94 -9.95 25.38
N SER A 347 -10.93 -10.04 26.28
CA SER A 347 -10.90 -10.98 27.41
C SER A 347 -10.74 -12.41 26.91
N ARG A 348 -11.54 -12.80 25.90
CA ARG A 348 -11.44 -14.13 25.26
C ARG A 348 -10.05 -14.39 24.66
N SER A 349 -9.46 -13.39 24.01
CA SER A 349 -8.12 -13.51 23.43
C SER A 349 -7.06 -13.72 24.51
N LEU A 350 -7.11 -12.92 25.58
CA LEU A 350 -6.16 -12.99 26.69
C LEU A 350 -6.31 -14.30 27.48
N ASP A 351 -7.54 -14.77 27.73
CA ASP A 351 -7.78 -16.07 28.37
C ASP A 351 -7.19 -17.23 27.55
N THR A 352 -7.36 -17.15 26.23
CA THR A 352 -6.78 -18.14 25.31
C THR A 352 -5.26 -18.13 25.36
N LEU A 353 -4.64 -16.94 25.41
CA LEU A 353 -3.20 -16.78 25.55
C LEU A 353 -2.70 -17.31 26.89
N ALA A 354 -3.39 -17.00 27.99
CA ALA A 354 -3.05 -17.48 29.33
C ALA A 354 -3.05 -19.00 29.42
N GLY A 355 -4.08 -19.65 28.86
CA GLY A 355 -4.17 -21.10 28.79
C GLY A 355 -3.03 -21.73 28.01
N GLN A 356 -2.65 -21.14 26.86
CA GLN A 356 -1.53 -21.63 26.06
C GLN A 356 -0.17 -21.42 26.72
N ALA A 357 0.02 -20.29 27.40
CA ALA A 357 1.25 -20.01 28.13
C ALA A 357 1.32 -20.68 29.50
N LYS A 358 0.32 -21.50 29.87
CA LYS A 358 0.29 -22.24 31.14
C LYS A 358 0.39 -21.31 32.35
N LEU A 359 -0.18 -20.10 32.26
CA LEU A 359 -0.11 -19.09 33.34
C LEU A 359 -1.05 -19.40 34.53
N GLY A 360 -1.95 -20.37 34.36
CA GLY A 360 -2.93 -20.79 35.35
C GLY A 360 -4.38 -20.65 34.85
N SER A 361 -5.31 -21.37 35.48
CA SER A 361 -6.72 -21.40 35.06
C SER A 361 -7.53 -20.15 35.44
N TYR A 362 -6.99 -19.29 36.32
CA TYR A 362 -7.67 -18.10 36.86
C TYR A 362 -6.76 -16.86 36.83
N THR A 363 -5.86 -16.78 35.86
CA THR A 363 -4.94 -15.66 35.71
C THR A 363 -5.72 -14.39 35.36
N PRO A 364 -5.63 -13.31 36.15
CA PRO A 364 -6.26 -12.04 35.81
C PRO A 364 -5.75 -11.52 34.45
N LEU A 365 -6.62 -10.90 33.65
CA LEU A 365 -6.28 -10.41 32.30
C LEU A 365 -5.05 -9.49 32.29
N VAL A 366 -4.94 -8.64 33.31
CA VAL A 366 -3.79 -7.72 33.46
C VAL A 366 -2.47 -8.45 33.69
N GLN A 367 -2.48 -9.60 34.37
CA GLN A 367 -1.28 -10.41 34.57
C GLN A 367 -0.80 -11.04 33.26
N VAL A 368 -1.72 -11.39 32.36
CA VAL A 368 -1.38 -11.85 31.00
C VAL A 368 -0.69 -10.74 30.21
N ILE A 369 -1.17 -9.50 30.33
CA ILE A 369 -0.56 -8.34 29.66
C ILE A 369 0.81 -8.04 30.24
N TYR A 370 0.97 -8.03 31.57
CA TYR A 370 2.26 -7.84 32.22
C TYR A 370 3.27 -8.90 31.81
N HIS A 371 2.85 -10.16 31.74
CA HIS A 371 3.67 -11.26 31.22
C HIS A 371 4.12 -10.97 29.79
N PHE A 372 3.21 -10.54 28.91
CA PHE A 372 3.56 -10.20 27.53
C PHE A 372 4.51 -8.98 27.45
N MET A 373 4.27 -7.93 28.22
CA MET A 373 5.15 -6.77 28.26
C MET A 373 6.56 -7.15 28.75
N ASN A 374 6.67 -8.05 29.72
CA ASN A 374 7.95 -8.59 30.16
C ASN A 374 8.65 -9.39 29.05
N ASP A 375 7.92 -10.25 28.32
CA ASP A 375 8.48 -11.03 27.20
C ASP A 375 9.02 -10.13 26.08
N VAL A 376 8.34 -9.01 25.79
CA VAL A 376 8.83 -7.98 24.85
C VAL A 376 10.20 -7.43 25.28
N VAL A 377 10.33 -7.06 26.56
CA VAL A 377 11.59 -6.52 27.12
C VAL A 377 12.70 -7.58 27.10
N VAL A 378 12.37 -8.84 27.44
CA VAL A 378 13.33 -9.95 27.42
C VAL A 378 13.81 -10.21 25.99
N LYS A 379 12.92 -10.23 24.98
CA LYS A 379 13.27 -10.41 23.57
C LYS A 379 14.20 -9.29 23.09
N LEU A 380 13.90 -8.04 23.42
CA LEU A 380 14.75 -6.89 23.06
C LEU A 380 16.16 -7.03 23.65
N ASN A 381 16.27 -7.36 24.94
CA ASN A 381 17.56 -7.54 25.60
C ASN A 381 18.38 -8.70 25.01
N GLN A 382 17.72 -9.80 24.63
CA GLN A 382 18.36 -10.93 23.94
C GLN A 382 18.93 -10.49 22.58
N GLN A 383 18.13 -9.79 21.76
CA GLN A 383 18.56 -9.30 20.45
C GLN A 383 19.71 -8.27 20.53
N ALA A 384 19.79 -7.50 21.61
CA ALA A 384 20.89 -6.57 21.86
C ALA A 384 22.19 -7.25 22.33
N SER A 385 22.08 -8.45 22.91
CA SER A 385 23.22 -9.20 23.45
C SER A 385 23.84 -10.18 22.43
N ASP A 386 23.12 -10.49 21.36
CA ASP A 386 23.60 -11.38 20.30
C ASP A 386 24.77 -10.73 19.52
N PHE A 387 25.97 -11.30 19.64
CA PHE A 387 27.05 -11.07 18.69
C PHE A 387 26.63 -11.61 17.32
N PRO A 388 26.92 -10.93 16.18
CA PRO A 388 26.48 -11.39 14.86
C PRO A 388 26.97 -12.83 14.62
N PRO A 389 26.07 -13.82 14.51
CA PRO A 389 26.48 -15.20 14.28
C PRO A 389 27.10 -15.33 12.88
N GLU A 390 28.01 -16.29 12.70
CA GLU A 390 28.43 -16.73 11.38
C GLU A 390 27.20 -17.01 10.49
N PHE A 391 27.29 -16.50 9.26
CA PHE A 391 26.23 -16.52 8.24
C PHE A 391 25.65 -17.93 8.07
N ASN A 392 24.41 -18.16 8.53
CA ASN A 392 23.67 -19.41 8.30
C ASN A 392 22.57 -19.19 7.25
N PRO A 393 22.70 -19.72 6.03
CA PRO A 393 21.80 -19.42 4.90
C PRO A 393 20.36 -19.90 5.05
N ARG A 394 20.03 -20.69 6.09
CA ARG A 394 18.73 -21.37 6.23
C ARG A 394 17.72 -20.66 7.14
N HIS A 395 18.11 -19.57 7.80
CA HIS A 395 17.22 -18.77 8.66
C HIS A 395 17.16 -17.31 8.18
N GLN A 396 16.46 -17.08 7.08
CA GLN A 396 16.20 -15.74 6.52
C GLN A 396 14.91 -15.15 7.10
N ALA A 397 14.99 -14.63 8.32
CA ALA A 397 14.08 -13.60 8.83
C ALA A 397 14.73 -13.04 10.10
N ARG A 398 15.65 -12.08 9.94
CA ARG A 398 16.26 -11.37 11.07
C ARG A 398 16.03 -9.88 10.90
N SER A 399 15.24 -9.33 11.81
CA SER A 399 15.15 -7.89 12.07
C SER A 399 16.54 -7.37 12.47
N THR A 400 16.97 -6.23 11.91
CA THR A 400 18.15 -5.50 12.40
C THR A 400 17.92 -5.07 13.85
N LEU A 401 18.99 -4.77 14.61
CA LEU A 401 18.86 -4.30 16.00
C LEU A 401 18.02 -3.01 16.11
N THR A 402 18.12 -2.12 15.11
CA THR A 402 17.30 -0.91 15.01
C THR A 402 15.82 -1.24 14.85
N HIS A 403 15.49 -2.11 13.88
CA HIS A 403 14.12 -2.55 13.65
C HIS A 403 13.57 -3.35 14.85
N ALA A 404 14.42 -4.11 15.53
CA ALA A 404 14.05 -4.84 16.74
C ALA A 404 13.71 -3.90 17.90
N SER A 405 14.46 -2.81 18.05
CA SER A 405 14.23 -1.80 19.08
C SER A 405 12.94 -1.01 18.82
N GLU A 406 12.73 -0.57 17.58
CA GLU A 406 11.51 0.10 17.16
C GLU A 406 10.27 -0.77 17.41
N LYS A 407 10.32 -2.04 16.98
CA LYS A 407 9.23 -2.99 17.20
C LYS A 407 8.99 -3.29 18.67
N ALA A 408 10.01 -3.40 19.49
CA ALA A 408 9.84 -3.60 20.92
C ALA A 408 9.14 -2.40 21.58
N ILE A 409 9.50 -1.18 21.19
CA ILE A 409 8.86 0.05 21.67
C ILE A 409 7.38 0.09 21.24
N GLU A 410 7.10 -0.15 19.95
CA GLU A 410 5.74 -0.21 19.41
C GLU A 410 4.89 -1.25 20.16
N SER A 411 5.45 -2.44 20.38
CA SER A 411 4.82 -3.54 21.11
C SER A 411 4.43 -3.13 22.53
N TYR A 412 5.39 -2.56 23.27
CA TYR A 412 5.21 -2.20 24.65
C TYR A 412 4.14 -1.11 24.83
N PHE A 413 4.14 -0.07 23.99
CA PHE A 413 3.15 0.99 24.06
C PHE A 413 1.73 0.52 23.71
N HIS A 414 1.57 -0.37 22.73
CA HIS A 414 0.26 -0.93 22.43
C HIS A 414 -0.28 -1.81 23.56
N LEU A 415 0.57 -2.62 24.20
CA LEU A 415 0.19 -3.42 25.35
C LEU A 415 -0.13 -2.55 26.59
N PHE A 416 0.66 -1.50 26.81
CA PHE A 416 0.39 -0.53 27.87
C PHE A 416 -0.93 0.20 27.64
N HIS A 417 -1.22 0.60 26.40
CA HIS A 417 -2.50 1.22 26.07
C HIS A 417 -3.67 0.25 26.29
N LEU A 418 -3.51 -1.03 25.93
CA LEU A 418 -4.49 -2.07 26.24
C LEU A 418 -4.74 -2.21 27.75
N LEU A 419 -3.69 -2.17 28.56
CA LEU A 419 -3.80 -2.17 30.02
C LEU A 419 -4.59 -0.96 30.53
N LEU A 420 -4.30 0.25 30.03
CA LEU A 420 -5.03 1.47 30.40
C LEU A 420 -6.51 1.40 30.01
N CYS A 421 -6.83 0.88 28.82
CA CYS A 421 -8.22 0.70 28.38
C CYS A 421 -8.98 -0.30 29.27
N LEU A 422 -8.34 -1.38 29.71
CA LEU A 422 -8.95 -2.32 30.64
C LEU A 422 -9.14 -1.70 32.02
N ALA A 423 -8.12 -1.05 32.58
CA ALA A 423 -8.18 -0.42 33.89
C ALA A 423 -9.26 0.67 33.98
N THR A 424 -9.48 1.42 32.89
CA THR A 424 -10.54 2.43 32.80
C THR A 424 -11.93 1.83 32.58
N SER A 425 -12.03 0.62 32.04
CA SER A 425 -13.31 -0.06 31.80
C SER A 425 -13.75 -0.92 33.00
N GLU A 426 -12.81 -1.37 33.83
CA GLU A 426 -13.05 -2.20 35.01
C GLU A 426 -12.38 -1.60 36.27
N PRO A 427 -13.13 -0.86 37.12
CA PRO A 427 -12.58 -0.22 38.30
C PRO A 427 -11.91 -1.17 39.31
N GLY A 428 -12.26 -2.46 39.27
CA GLY A 428 -11.66 -3.51 40.11
C GLY A 428 -10.23 -3.92 39.72
N ILE A 429 -9.68 -3.36 38.64
CA ILE A 429 -8.28 -3.59 38.23
C ILE A 429 -7.31 -2.66 38.97
N ILE A 430 -7.77 -1.48 39.40
CA ILE A 430 -6.94 -0.44 40.02
C ILE A 430 -6.87 -0.58 41.55
N ASN A 431 -7.87 -1.25 42.14
CA ASN A 431 -7.95 -1.56 43.57
C ASN A 431 -7.40 -2.96 43.85
#